data_AF-M3J6N6-F1
#
_entry.id   AF-M3J6N6-F1
#
_cell.length_a   1.000
_cell.length_b   1.000
_cell.length_c   1.000
_cell.angle_alpha   90.00
_cell.angle_beta   90.00
_cell.angle_gamma   90.00
#
_symmetry.space_group_name_H-M   'P 1'
#
loop_
_entity.id
_entity.type
_entity.pdbx_description
1 polymer ?
#
loop_
_entity_poly.entity_id
_entity_poly.type
_entity_poly.pdbx_seq_one_letter_code
_entity_poly.pdbx_strand_id
1 'polypeptide(L)'
;KMILLRKASTILWLFIQTIAALDITANRLDSVTVTIPNELVTIYSGYYWSIIDDPTVYFTKGLTVQENAMLYVSTTLATVALIFNPNNCDGIITNNGIISVNSLSSTKAPLFNLHGKEFYNNGELIFAGNGNIADTMSITATLVQNHGLMQFYHTQRSNSYVLIGAGTTIENTGQICFRSHYFYQQTDITGDGCITACAGSTLYISNPARAISTDQSFYLKDELSSVVIYGSKSLTINVYGFGNENKLGITQTLVGTTYPKFVYDEVAGTLILTGPAATVRQTFIIGTGYDPELFEVVDNAPLGVSSAKLNSVTYHGPVPNQ
;
A
#
# COMPACT_ATOMS: atom_id res chain seq x y z
N LYS A 1 14.82 -35.89 -68.42
CA LYS A 1 14.30 -36.56 -67.19
C LYS A 1 15.35 -36.40 -66.09
N MET A 2 14.93 -36.07 -64.87
CA MET A 2 15.75 -35.71 -63.67
C MET A 2 16.31 -34.28 -63.60
N ILE A 3 15.42 -33.29 -63.61
CA ILE A 3 15.57 -32.06 -62.82
C ILE A 3 14.24 -31.87 -62.09
N LEU A 4 14.04 -32.58 -60.97
CA LEU A 4 12.89 -32.41 -60.07
C LEU A 4 13.10 -33.26 -58.80
N LEU A 5 14.19 -32.98 -58.07
CA LEU A 5 14.40 -33.48 -56.70
C LEU A 5 15.25 -32.46 -55.92
N ARG A 6 14.78 -31.21 -55.92
CA ARG A 6 15.19 -30.14 -55.00
C ARG A 6 13.95 -29.32 -54.75
N LYS A 7 13.08 -29.78 -53.85
CA LYS A 7 11.95 -29.03 -53.25
C LYS A 7 11.13 -30.02 -52.41
N ALA A 8 11.61 -30.35 -51.21
CA ALA A 8 10.81 -30.84 -50.10
C ALA A 8 11.73 -31.26 -48.93
N SER A 9 12.39 -30.31 -48.27
CA SER A 9 12.75 -30.49 -46.85
C SER A 9 13.29 -29.19 -46.27
N THR A 10 12.45 -28.16 -46.19
CA THR A 10 12.65 -26.98 -45.32
C THR A 10 11.39 -26.12 -45.38
N ILE A 11 10.25 -26.72 -45.04
CA ILE A 11 9.04 -25.95 -44.74
C ILE A 11 8.62 -26.37 -43.33
N LEU A 12 8.84 -25.42 -42.42
CA LEU A 12 7.95 -25.10 -41.31
C LEU A 12 7.91 -26.10 -40.15
N TRP A 13 8.88 -25.97 -39.24
CA TRP A 13 8.69 -26.24 -37.81
C TRP A 13 8.98 -24.95 -37.03
N LEU A 14 8.19 -23.91 -37.30
CA LEU A 14 7.93 -22.85 -36.34
C LEU A 14 6.62 -23.25 -35.66
N PHE A 15 6.71 -24.14 -34.67
CA PHE A 15 5.67 -24.22 -33.65
C PHE A 15 5.78 -22.93 -32.84
N ILE A 16 5.07 -21.89 -33.28
CA ILE A 16 4.73 -20.78 -32.41
C ILE A 16 3.91 -21.43 -31.30
N GLN A 17 4.51 -21.63 -30.12
CA GLN A 17 3.71 -21.87 -28.93
C GLN A 17 2.95 -20.58 -28.68
N THR A 18 1.73 -20.51 -29.19
CA THR A 18 0.79 -19.48 -28.77
C THR A 18 0.54 -19.74 -27.30
N ILE A 19 1.17 -18.94 -26.44
CA ILE A 19 0.77 -18.86 -25.04
C ILE A 19 -0.71 -18.50 -25.07
N ALA A 20 -1.57 -19.38 -24.56
CA ALA A 20 -2.98 -19.07 -24.44
C ALA A 20 -3.10 -17.83 -23.54
N ALA A 21 -3.82 -16.82 -24.03
CA ALA A 21 -4.00 -15.55 -23.37
C ALA A 21 -5.38 -15.00 -23.71
N LEU A 22 -6.06 -14.44 -22.71
CA LEU A 22 -7.29 -13.70 -22.89
C LEU A 22 -6.93 -12.24 -23.15
N ASP A 23 -7.12 -11.82 -24.39
CA ASP A 23 -6.86 -10.46 -24.83
C ASP A 23 -8.15 -9.63 -24.84
N ILE A 24 -8.21 -8.61 -23.99
CA ILE A 24 -9.28 -7.60 -24.01
C ILE A 24 -8.88 -6.50 -24.99
N THR A 25 -9.39 -6.60 -26.22
CA THR A 25 -9.16 -5.68 -27.35
C THR A 25 -10.41 -4.90 -27.75
N ALA A 26 -11.43 -4.94 -26.90
CA ALA A 26 -12.65 -4.15 -26.99
C ALA A 26 -13.18 -3.94 -25.56
N ASN A 27 -13.94 -2.86 -25.35
CA ASN A 27 -14.59 -2.61 -24.07
C ASN A 27 -15.48 -3.81 -23.69
N ARG A 28 -15.26 -4.34 -22.48
CA ARG A 28 -15.94 -5.53 -21.99
C ARG A 28 -16.62 -5.24 -20.66
N LEU A 29 -17.86 -5.67 -20.54
CA LEU A 29 -18.63 -5.62 -19.30
C LEU A 29 -19.20 -7.01 -19.04
N ASP A 30 -18.88 -7.56 -17.87
CA ASP A 30 -19.46 -8.79 -17.36
C ASP A 30 -20.09 -8.56 -15.99
N SER A 31 -21.13 -9.34 -15.68
CA SER A 31 -21.82 -9.24 -14.40
C SER A 31 -22.17 -10.59 -13.78
N VAL A 32 -22.30 -10.64 -12.46
CA VAL A 32 -22.77 -11.77 -11.63
C VAL A 32 -21.81 -12.96 -11.54
N THR A 33 -21.48 -13.61 -12.65
CA THR A 33 -20.55 -14.74 -12.64
C THR A 33 -19.75 -14.75 -13.92
N VAL A 34 -18.45 -14.60 -13.76
CA VAL A 34 -17.49 -14.45 -14.85
C VAL A 34 -16.51 -15.61 -14.80
N THR A 35 -16.54 -16.43 -15.83
CA THR A 35 -15.52 -17.46 -16.01
C THR A 35 -14.27 -16.82 -16.60
N ILE A 36 -13.28 -16.55 -15.75
CA ILE A 36 -11.95 -16.11 -16.19
C ILE A 36 -11.13 -17.36 -16.55
N PRO A 37 -10.63 -17.48 -17.79
CA PRO A 37 -9.86 -18.64 -18.21
C PRO A 37 -8.54 -18.75 -17.43
N ASN A 38 -8.01 -19.97 -17.33
CA ASN A 38 -6.76 -20.26 -16.64
C ASN A 38 -5.54 -19.93 -17.53
N GLU A 39 -5.46 -18.68 -17.96
CA GLU A 39 -4.47 -18.17 -18.91
C GLU A 39 -4.12 -16.72 -18.58
N LEU A 40 -3.06 -16.19 -19.20
CA LEU A 40 -2.64 -14.80 -18.97
C LEU A 40 -3.75 -13.87 -19.46
N VAL A 41 -4.15 -12.88 -18.66
CA VAL A 41 -5.08 -11.84 -19.11
C VAL A 41 -4.31 -10.57 -19.45
N THR A 42 -4.56 -10.02 -20.63
CA THR A 42 -4.05 -8.71 -21.04
C THR A 42 -5.20 -7.79 -21.43
N ILE A 43 -5.25 -6.60 -20.82
CA ILE A 43 -6.13 -5.51 -21.24
C ILE A 43 -5.30 -4.51 -22.05
N TYR A 44 -5.63 -4.37 -23.33
CA TYR A 44 -4.88 -3.52 -24.25
C TYR A 44 -5.24 -2.06 -24.10
N SER A 45 -4.26 -1.19 -24.41
CA SER A 45 -4.39 0.26 -24.37
C SER A 45 -5.68 0.74 -25.07
N GLY A 46 -6.41 1.64 -24.43
CA GLY A 46 -7.64 2.24 -24.95
C GLY A 46 -8.91 1.43 -24.66
N TYR A 47 -8.80 0.26 -24.03
CA TYR A 47 -9.94 -0.59 -23.68
C TYR A 47 -10.05 -0.81 -22.17
N TYR A 48 -11.27 -1.13 -21.72
CA TYR A 48 -11.52 -1.53 -20.34
C TYR A 48 -12.20 -2.90 -20.23
N TRP A 49 -12.00 -3.53 -19.08
CA TRP A 49 -12.84 -4.63 -18.61
C TRP A 49 -13.49 -4.25 -17.27
N SER A 50 -14.81 -4.25 -17.23
CA SER A 50 -15.59 -4.06 -16.01
C SER A 50 -16.27 -5.36 -15.59
N ILE A 51 -16.01 -5.82 -14.37
CA ILE A 51 -16.62 -7.00 -13.75
C ILE A 51 -17.47 -6.51 -12.57
N ILE A 52 -18.77 -6.74 -12.63
CA ILE A 52 -19.75 -6.18 -11.68
C ILE A 52 -20.51 -7.30 -10.98
N ASP A 53 -20.60 -7.26 -9.66
CA ASP A 53 -21.38 -8.21 -8.85
C ASP A 53 -20.97 -9.68 -9.00
N ASP A 54 -19.78 -9.95 -9.53
CA ASP A 54 -19.11 -11.22 -9.30
C ASP A 54 -18.56 -11.24 -7.87
N PRO A 55 -18.99 -12.15 -6.99
CA PRO A 55 -18.47 -12.23 -5.64
C PRO A 55 -16.98 -12.54 -5.60
N THR A 56 -16.39 -13.08 -6.67
CA THR A 56 -15.03 -13.58 -6.63
C THR A 56 -14.31 -13.50 -7.98
N VAL A 57 -13.25 -12.70 -8.04
CA VAL A 57 -12.45 -12.48 -9.24
C VAL A 57 -11.01 -12.96 -9.04
N TYR A 58 -10.60 -13.92 -9.87
CA TYR A 58 -9.25 -14.51 -9.88
C TYR A 58 -8.60 -14.41 -11.27
N PHE A 59 -7.28 -14.19 -11.29
CA PHE A 59 -6.46 -14.13 -12.51
C PHE A 59 -5.29 -15.11 -12.41
N THR A 60 -5.51 -16.40 -12.67
CA THR A 60 -4.60 -17.48 -12.22
C THR A 60 -3.24 -17.57 -12.92
N LYS A 61 -3.00 -16.88 -14.04
CA LYS A 61 -1.70 -16.91 -14.75
C LYS A 61 -1.04 -15.53 -14.89
N GLY A 62 -1.53 -14.55 -14.14
CA GLY A 62 -1.08 -13.17 -14.20
C GLY A 62 -2.08 -12.25 -14.90
N LEU A 63 -1.79 -10.96 -14.81
CA LEU A 63 -2.63 -9.88 -15.31
C LEU A 63 -1.72 -8.76 -15.82
N THR A 64 -1.97 -8.31 -17.05
CA THR A 64 -1.34 -7.11 -17.61
C THR A 64 -2.41 -6.09 -17.96
N VAL A 65 -2.38 -4.93 -17.32
CA VAL A 65 -3.18 -3.76 -17.69
C VAL A 65 -2.23 -2.75 -18.34
N GLN A 66 -2.36 -2.55 -19.65
CA GLN A 66 -1.50 -1.62 -20.38
C GLN A 66 -1.79 -0.15 -20.02
N GLU A 67 -0.89 0.74 -20.45
CA GLU A 67 -1.13 2.17 -20.37
C GLU A 67 -2.46 2.54 -21.05
N ASN A 68 -3.21 3.48 -20.48
CA ASN A 68 -4.55 3.86 -20.96
C ASN A 68 -5.59 2.71 -21.01
N ALA A 69 -5.33 1.58 -20.35
CA ALA A 69 -6.29 0.50 -20.16
C ALA A 69 -6.82 0.49 -18.73
N MET A 70 -8.01 -0.10 -18.51
CA MET A 70 -8.63 -0.13 -17.19
C MET A 70 -9.23 -1.50 -16.85
N LEU A 71 -8.98 -1.96 -15.63
CA LEU A 71 -9.71 -3.04 -14.98
C LEU A 71 -10.56 -2.45 -13.85
N TYR A 72 -11.87 -2.63 -13.96
CA TYR A 72 -12.81 -2.31 -12.90
C TYR A 72 -13.41 -3.59 -12.35
N VAL A 73 -13.31 -3.79 -11.04
CA VAL A 73 -13.99 -4.88 -10.33
C VAL A 73 -14.83 -4.25 -9.24
N SER A 74 -16.14 -4.50 -9.23
CA SER A 74 -17.01 -3.85 -8.26
C SER A 74 -18.18 -4.70 -7.82
N THR A 75 -18.74 -4.38 -6.67
CA THR A 75 -20.07 -4.86 -6.29
C THR A 75 -20.99 -3.71 -5.92
N THR A 76 -22.22 -3.78 -6.41
CA THR A 76 -23.35 -2.93 -6.06
C THR A 76 -24.22 -3.55 -4.95
N LEU A 77 -23.97 -4.81 -4.61
CA LEU A 77 -24.77 -5.60 -3.67
C LEU A 77 -24.29 -5.46 -2.21
N ALA A 78 -25.19 -5.03 -1.34
CA ALA A 78 -24.90 -4.83 0.09
C ALA A 78 -24.47 -6.10 0.85
N THR A 79 -24.80 -7.28 0.31
CA THR A 79 -24.65 -8.58 0.97
C THR A 79 -23.47 -9.41 0.46
N VAL A 80 -22.71 -8.91 -0.53
CA VAL A 80 -21.59 -9.63 -1.15
C VAL A 80 -20.27 -9.21 -0.53
N ALA A 81 -19.51 -10.17 0.00
CA ALA A 81 -18.10 -9.95 0.34
C ALA A 81 -17.29 -10.07 -0.95
N LEU A 82 -16.92 -8.94 -1.57
CA LEU A 82 -16.14 -8.97 -2.82
C LEU A 82 -14.75 -9.51 -2.54
N ILE A 83 -14.40 -10.60 -3.21
CA ILE A 83 -13.06 -11.19 -3.18
C ILE A 83 -12.36 -10.84 -4.49
N PHE A 84 -11.31 -10.03 -4.40
CA PHE A 84 -10.41 -9.78 -5.51
C PHE A 84 -9.05 -10.36 -5.16
N ASN A 85 -8.70 -11.45 -5.82
CA ASN A 85 -7.49 -12.20 -5.52
C ASN A 85 -6.82 -12.62 -6.83
N PRO A 86 -6.30 -11.67 -7.62
CA PRO A 86 -5.57 -12.05 -8.81
C PRO A 86 -4.39 -12.95 -8.41
N ASN A 87 -4.28 -14.05 -9.16
CA ASN A 87 -3.08 -14.87 -9.31
C ASN A 87 -2.74 -15.93 -8.23
N ASN A 88 -2.04 -16.96 -8.69
CA ASN A 88 -1.36 -17.96 -7.86
C ASN A 88 0.10 -17.49 -7.65
N CYS A 89 0.84 -18.14 -6.76
CA CYS A 89 2.17 -17.68 -6.31
C CYS A 89 3.20 -17.39 -7.42
N ASP A 90 2.97 -17.84 -8.66
CA ASP A 90 3.94 -17.82 -9.75
C ASP A 90 3.70 -16.74 -10.81
N GLY A 91 2.48 -16.18 -10.93
CA GLY A 91 2.21 -15.19 -11.99
C GLY A 91 2.76 -13.81 -11.68
N ILE A 92 2.82 -12.98 -12.72
CA ILE A 92 3.25 -11.59 -12.66
C ILE A 92 2.01 -10.71 -12.87
N ILE A 93 1.89 -9.65 -12.07
CA ILE A 93 0.88 -8.62 -12.24
C ILE A 93 1.57 -7.32 -12.64
N THR A 94 1.23 -6.78 -13.80
CA THR A 94 1.75 -5.51 -14.31
C THR A 94 0.59 -4.55 -14.52
N ASN A 95 0.63 -3.41 -13.82
CA ASN A 95 -0.34 -2.34 -13.94
C ASN A 95 0.31 -1.06 -14.46
N ASN A 96 0.12 -0.76 -15.75
CA ASN A 96 0.51 0.50 -16.37
C ASN A 96 -0.71 1.42 -16.58
N GLY A 97 -1.92 0.93 -16.33
CA GLY A 97 -3.18 1.66 -16.49
C GLY A 97 -3.88 1.85 -15.14
N ILE A 98 -5.15 1.47 -15.05
CA ILE A 98 -5.92 1.56 -13.81
C ILE A 98 -6.43 0.17 -13.41
N ILE A 99 -6.19 -0.23 -12.17
CA ILE A 99 -6.88 -1.33 -11.50
C ILE A 99 -7.68 -0.73 -10.35
N SER A 100 -9.00 -0.75 -10.44
CA SER A 100 -9.89 -0.23 -9.40
C SER A 100 -10.85 -1.31 -8.91
N VAL A 101 -10.79 -1.60 -7.62
CA VAL A 101 -11.61 -2.60 -6.94
C VAL A 101 -12.49 -1.91 -5.90
N ASN A 102 -13.80 -1.99 -6.08
CA ASN A 102 -14.76 -1.20 -5.32
C ASN A 102 -15.84 -2.07 -4.65
N SER A 103 -15.82 -2.09 -3.32
CA SER A 103 -16.80 -2.75 -2.47
C SER A 103 -17.50 -1.77 -1.51
N LEU A 104 -17.57 -0.48 -1.85
CA LEU A 104 -18.16 0.57 -1.00
C LEU A 104 -19.63 0.33 -0.67
N SER A 105 -20.40 -0.22 -1.62
CA SER A 105 -21.82 -0.55 -1.44
C SER A 105 -22.04 -1.75 -0.54
N SER A 106 -21.02 -2.59 -0.33
CA SER A 106 -21.14 -3.77 0.51
C SER A 106 -21.04 -3.43 1.99
N THR A 107 -21.84 -4.12 2.79
CA THR A 107 -21.74 -4.11 4.25
C THR A 107 -20.90 -5.27 4.78
N LYS A 108 -20.42 -6.16 3.91
CA LYS A 108 -19.55 -7.28 4.26
C LYS A 108 -18.08 -6.87 4.11
N ALA A 109 -17.21 -7.49 4.91
CA ALA A 109 -15.77 -7.31 4.80
C ALA A 109 -15.27 -7.84 3.44
N PRO A 110 -14.69 -7.00 2.57
CA PRO A 110 -14.04 -7.46 1.35
C PRO A 110 -12.74 -8.21 1.67
N LEU A 111 -12.25 -8.97 0.69
CA LEU A 111 -10.90 -9.51 0.70
C LEU A 111 -10.20 -9.10 -0.58
N PHE A 112 -9.28 -8.15 -0.47
CA PHE A 112 -8.45 -7.73 -1.59
C PHE A 112 -7.02 -8.21 -1.33
N ASN A 113 -6.57 -9.19 -2.11
CA ASN A 113 -5.24 -9.74 -1.98
C ASN A 113 -4.59 -9.86 -3.35
N LEU A 114 -3.70 -8.94 -3.71
CA LEU A 114 -2.84 -9.15 -4.88
C LEU A 114 -1.79 -10.19 -4.51
N HIS A 115 -1.97 -11.43 -4.95
CA HIS A 115 -1.03 -12.50 -4.68
C HIS A 115 -0.24 -12.80 -5.95
N GLY A 116 1.08 -12.88 -5.87
CA GLY A 116 1.86 -13.25 -7.04
C GLY A 116 3.34 -13.34 -6.77
N LYS A 117 4.09 -13.65 -7.81
CA LYS A 117 5.54 -13.64 -7.74
C LYS A 117 6.03 -12.19 -7.71
N GLU A 118 5.59 -11.39 -8.69
CA GLU A 118 6.04 -10.02 -8.90
C GLU A 118 4.83 -9.12 -9.17
N PHE A 119 4.83 -7.93 -8.55
CA PHE A 119 3.84 -6.89 -8.78
C PHE A 119 4.53 -5.58 -9.16
N TYR A 120 4.19 -5.08 -10.35
CA TYR A 120 4.68 -3.81 -10.89
C TYR A 120 3.51 -2.84 -11.04
N ASN A 121 3.57 -1.70 -10.35
CA ASN A 121 2.57 -0.64 -10.44
C ASN A 121 3.20 0.66 -10.99
N ASN A 122 2.97 0.94 -12.26
CA ASN A 122 3.33 2.19 -12.93
C ASN A 122 2.12 3.12 -13.12
N GLY A 123 0.90 2.58 -13.04
CA GLY A 123 -0.35 3.33 -13.14
C GLY A 123 -1.02 3.53 -11.77
N GLU A 124 -2.33 3.31 -11.70
CA GLU A 124 -3.14 3.48 -10.49
C GLU A 124 -3.73 2.16 -10.00
N LEU A 125 -3.48 1.83 -8.74
CA LEU A 125 -4.16 0.77 -8.01
C LEU A 125 -5.07 1.41 -6.96
N ILE A 126 -6.37 1.11 -7.00
CA ILE A 126 -7.35 1.65 -6.06
C ILE A 126 -8.14 0.51 -5.45
N PHE A 127 -8.04 0.35 -4.13
CA PHE A 127 -8.83 -0.56 -3.33
C PHE A 127 -9.76 0.24 -2.42
N ALA A 128 -11.07 0.09 -2.63
CA ALA A 128 -12.08 0.83 -1.88
C ALA A 128 -13.06 -0.11 -1.20
N GLY A 129 -13.13 -0.03 0.13
CA GLY A 129 -14.09 -0.75 0.97
C GLY A 129 -14.92 0.21 1.83
N ASN A 130 -15.95 -0.30 2.51
CA ASN A 130 -16.76 0.51 3.41
C ASN A 130 -16.02 0.81 4.73
N GLY A 131 -15.38 -0.21 5.33
CA GLY A 131 -14.76 -0.07 6.65
C GLY A 131 -15.75 -0.10 7.81
N ASN A 132 -17.01 -0.54 7.60
CA ASN A 132 -17.95 -0.81 8.70
C ASN A 132 -17.60 -2.10 9.48
N ILE A 133 -16.86 -3.01 8.85
CA ILE A 133 -16.34 -4.25 9.43
C ILE A 133 -14.82 -4.27 9.17
N ALA A 134 -14.05 -4.85 10.09
CA ALA A 134 -12.63 -5.05 9.87
C ALA A 134 -12.39 -6.05 8.73
N ASP A 135 -11.43 -5.72 7.86
CA ASP A 135 -11.00 -6.50 6.71
C ASP A 135 -9.46 -6.43 6.59
N THR A 136 -8.94 -7.01 5.52
CA THR A 136 -7.52 -6.95 5.20
C THR A 136 -7.37 -6.70 3.72
N MET A 137 -6.60 -5.67 3.39
CA MET A 137 -6.12 -5.43 2.03
C MET A 137 -4.64 -5.78 1.99
N SER A 138 -4.23 -6.59 1.03
CA SER A 138 -2.85 -7.04 0.95
C SER A 138 -2.31 -7.07 -0.46
N ILE A 139 -1.01 -6.82 -0.56
CA ILE A 139 -0.20 -7.10 -1.74
C ILE A 139 0.85 -8.11 -1.30
N THR A 140 0.58 -9.38 -1.51
CA THR A 140 1.43 -10.50 -1.10
C THR A 140 2.26 -10.94 -2.30
N ALA A 141 3.19 -10.10 -2.75
CA ALA A 141 4.15 -10.47 -3.79
C ALA A 141 5.58 -10.53 -3.23
N THR A 142 6.42 -11.38 -3.84
CA THR A 142 7.84 -11.50 -3.44
C THR A 142 8.65 -10.28 -3.86
N LEU A 143 8.29 -9.64 -4.98
CA LEU A 143 8.78 -8.35 -5.42
C LEU A 143 7.59 -7.41 -5.62
N VAL A 144 7.67 -6.22 -5.04
CA VAL A 144 6.71 -5.14 -5.23
C VAL A 144 7.47 -3.90 -5.65
N GLN A 145 7.15 -3.37 -6.83
CA GLN A 145 7.64 -2.07 -7.31
C GLN A 145 6.47 -1.12 -7.55
N ASN A 146 6.55 0.05 -6.94
CA ASN A 146 5.57 1.12 -7.09
C ASN A 146 6.23 2.38 -7.61
N HIS A 147 5.94 2.71 -8.87
CA HIS A 147 6.31 3.97 -9.50
C HIS A 147 5.09 4.87 -9.71
N GLY A 148 3.87 4.32 -9.64
CA GLY A 148 2.60 5.03 -9.78
C GLY A 148 1.92 5.34 -8.44
N LEU A 149 0.59 5.23 -8.42
CA LEU A 149 -0.25 5.45 -7.26
C LEU A 149 -0.85 4.13 -6.75
N MET A 150 -0.76 3.89 -5.45
CA MET A 150 -1.63 2.95 -4.74
C MET A 150 -2.51 3.70 -3.74
N GLN A 151 -3.80 3.41 -3.75
CA GLN A 151 -4.76 4.00 -2.82
C GLN A 151 -5.59 2.93 -2.14
N PHE A 152 -5.57 2.95 -0.81
CA PHE A 152 -6.38 2.09 0.04
C PHE A 152 -7.35 2.97 0.81
N TYR A 153 -8.64 2.78 0.52
CA TYR A 153 -9.69 3.70 0.90
C TYR A 153 -10.77 2.98 1.71
N HIS A 154 -11.08 3.54 2.87
CA HIS A 154 -12.36 3.34 3.56
C HIS A 154 -13.13 4.64 3.75
N THR A 155 -14.46 4.54 3.84
CA THR A 155 -15.30 5.69 4.22
C THR A 155 -15.18 5.99 5.71
N GLN A 156 -14.87 4.99 6.54
CA GLN A 156 -14.70 5.12 7.98
C GLN A 156 -13.60 4.19 8.52
N ARG A 157 -13.08 4.51 9.71
CA ARG A 157 -12.00 3.76 10.34
C ARG A 157 -12.55 2.51 11.04
N SER A 158 -11.96 1.35 10.76
CA SER A 158 -12.17 0.07 11.46
C SER A 158 -10.84 -0.47 11.99
N ASN A 159 -10.79 -1.71 12.48
CA ASN A 159 -9.52 -2.41 12.74
C ASN A 159 -8.85 -2.97 11.47
N SER A 160 -9.30 -2.56 10.28
CA SER A 160 -8.69 -2.93 9.00
C SER A 160 -7.26 -2.46 8.87
N TYR A 161 -6.47 -3.25 8.15
CA TYR A 161 -5.08 -2.95 7.87
C TYR A 161 -4.69 -3.28 6.46
N VAL A 162 -3.61 -2.62 6.03
CA VAL A 162 -2.97 -2.89 4.76
C VAL A 162 -1.58 -3.48 4.98
N LEU A 163 -1.30 -4.59 4.29
CA LEU A 163 0.02 -5.22 4.23
C LEU A 163 0.57 -5.13 2.80
N ILE A 164 1.82 -4.70 2.64
CA ILE A 164 2.47 -4.62 1.32
C ILE A 164 3.80 -5.39 1.35
N GLY A 165 3.92 -6.35 0.44
CA GLY A 165 5.02 -7.29 0.30
C GLY A 165 4.87 -8.55 1.17
N ALA A 166 5.49 -9.64 0.73
CA ALA A 166 5.48 -10.93 1.43
C ALA A 166 6.68 -11.08 2.40
N GLY A 167 6.92 -10.07 3.25
CA GLY A 167 8.04 -10.06 4.20
C GLY A 167 9.44 -9.81 3.58
N THR A 168 9.48 -9.45 2.29
CA THR A 168 10.67 -9.07 1.51
C THR A 168 10.83 -7.55 1.44
N THR A 169 11.55 -7.03 0.44
CA THR A 169 11.71 -5.60 0.19
C THR A 169 10.64 -5.10 -0.79
N ILE A 170 10.08 -3.92 -0.52
CA ILE A 170 9.27 -3.17 -1.47
C ILE A 170 10.08 -1.96 -1.97
N GLU A 171 9.96 -1.65 -3.25
CA GLU A 171 10.50 -0.43 -3.85
C GLU A 171 9.35 0.53 -4.12
N ASN A 172 9.45 1.74 -3.58
CA ASN A 172 8.44 2.77 -3.73
C ASN A 172 9.11 4.08 -4.13
N THR A 173 8.95 4.46 -5.40
CA THR A 173 9.30 5.80 -5.92
C THR A 173 8.05 6.61 -6.27
N GLY A 174 6.86 6.01 -6.10
CA GLY A 174 5.56 6.62 -6.35
C GLY A 174 4.85 7.08 -5.07
N GLN A 175 3.53 6.95 -5.07
CA GLN A 175 2.65 7.34 -3.96
C GLN A 175 1.88 6.14 -3.41
N ILE A 176 1.83 6.01 -2.09
CA ILE A 176 0.97 5.04 -1.39
C ILE A 176 0.11 5.80 -0.40
N CYS A 177 -1.20 5.80 -0.59
CA CYS A 177 -2.15 6.59 0.19
C CYS A 177 -3.11 5.70 0.99
N PHE A 178 -3.18 5.97 2.29
CA PHE A 178 -4.12 5.32 3.20
C PHE A 178 -5.17 6.31 3.68
N ARG A 179 -6.44 5.96 3.49
CA ARG A 179 -7.58 6.66 4.10
C ARG A 179 -8.32 5.72 5.03
N SER A 180 -8.46 6.14 6.28
CA SER A 180 -9.13 5.41 7.35
C SER A 180 -8.65 3.95 7.50
N HIS A 181 -7.34 3.76 7.39
CA HIS A 181 -6.65 2.47 7.53
C HIS A 181 -5.45 2.59 8.46
N TYR A 182 -4.92 1.48 8.96
CA TYR A 182 -3.49 1.47 9.31
C TYR A 182 -2.67 0.66 8.33
N PHE A 183 -1.50 1.21 7.99
CA PHE A 183 -0.46 0.49 7.28
C PHE A 183 0.32 -0.34 8.29
N TYR A 184 0.41 -1.66 8.06
CA TYR A 184 1.15 -2.58 8.91
C TYR A 184 2.47 -2.94 8.24
N GLN A 185 3.50 -2.14 8.50
CA GLN A 185 4.80 -2.30 7.86
C GLN A 185 5.56 -3.50 8.45
N GLN A 186 5.93 -4.47 7.61
CA GLN A 186 6.71 -5.67 7.98
C GLN A 186 7.91 -5.94 7.05
N THR A 187 8.08 -5.13 6.02
CA THR A 187 8.96 -5.29 4.86
C THR A 187 10.00 -4.19 4.78
N ASP A 188 11.16 -4.45 4.18
CA ASP A 188 12.10 -3.35 3.91
C ASP A 188 11.47 -2.40 2.88
N ILE A 189 11.70 -1.08 3.00
CA ILE A 189 11.18 -0.06 2.08
C ILE A 189 12.35 0.69 1.47
N THR A 190 12.43 0.67 0.14
CA THR A 190 13.45 1.37 -0.66
C THR A 190 12.81 2.38 -1.60
N GLY A 191 13.62 3.28 -2.17
CA GLY A 191 13.16 4.37 -3.03
C GLY A 191 12.99 5.70 -2.29
N ASP A 192 12.43 6.65 -3.02
CA ASP A 192 12.27 8.07 -2.69
C ASP A 192 10.80 8.54 -2.75
N GLY A 193 9.86 7.59 -2.82
CA GLY A 193 8.44 7.88 -2.92
C GLY A 193 7.85 8.42 -1.62
N CYS A 194 6.51 8.47 -1.56
CA CYS A 194 5.78 8.95 -0.38
C CYS A 194 4.71 7.96 0.08
N ILE A 195 4.59 7.82 1.40
CA ILE A 195 3.54 7.07 2.07
C ILE A 195 2.69 8.06 2.89
N THR A 196 1.42 8.21 2.52
CA THR A 196 0.52 9.22 3.09
C THR A 196 -0.56 8.57 3.96
N ALA A 197 -0.76 9.12 5.16
CA ALA A 197 -1.93 8.86 6.00
C ALA A 197 -2.93 10.03 5.95
N CYS A 198 -4.22 9.70 5.85
CA CYS A 198 -5.31 10.64 5.99
C CYS A 198 -6.58 10.03 6.63
N ALA A 199 -7.51 10.88 7.06
CA ALA A 199 -8.78 10.58 7.71
C ALA A 199 -8.65 9.56 8.84
N GLY A 200 -7.76 9.83 9.80
CA GLY A 200 -7.51 8.96 10.95
C GLY A 200 -6.70 7.71 10.64
N SER A 201 -5.91 7.74 9.56
CA SER A 201 -5.00 6.65 9.24
C SER A 201 -3.76 6.65 10.11
N THR A 202 -3.18 5.47 10.30
CA THR A 202 -1.94 5.29 11.07
C THR A 202 -0.89 4.59 10.22
N LEU A 203 0.30 5.17 10.13
CA LEU A 203 1.47 4.52 9.55
C LEU A 203 2.17 3.77 10.69
N TYR A 204 1.92 2.47 10.81
CA TYR A 204 2.47 1.66 11.90
C TYR A 204 3.70 0.89 11.44
N ILE A 205 4.86 1.34 11.92
CA ILE A 205 6.16 0.68 11.73
C ILE A 205 6.28 -0.43 12.77
N SER A 206 5.71 -1.59 12.44
CA SER A 206 5.63 -2.72 13.37
C SER A 206 6.96 -3.45 13.55
N ASN A 207 7.83 -3.38 12.54
CA ASN A 207 9.13 -4.03 12.55
C ASN A 207 10.24 -3.03 12.22
N PRO A 208 10.72 -2.24 13.19
CA PRO A 208 11.80 -1.26 12.98
C PRO A 208 13.16 -1.92 12.68
N ALA A 209 13.27 -3.25 12.73
CA ALA A 209 14.48 -3.94 12.30
C ALA A 209 14.63 -3.96 10.77
N ARG A 210 13.52 -3.78 10.04
CA ARG A 210 13.50 -3.63 8.58
C ARG A 210 14.10 -2.31 8.17
N ALA A 211 14.87 -2.34 7.08
CA ALA A 211 15.46 -1.16 6.50
C ALA A 211 14.38 -0.28 5.87
N ILE A 212 14.41 1.02 6.15
CA ILE A 212 13.59 2.02 5.48
C ILE A 212 14.55 3.05 4.92
N SER A 213 14.46 3.31 3.62
CA SER A 213 15.26 4.32 2.92
C SER A 213 15.13 5.67 3.60
N THR A 214 16.25 6.39 3.73
CA THR A 214 16.27 7.76 4.23
C THR A 214 15.75 8.77 3.22
N ASP A 215 15.42 8.36 2.00
CA ASP A 215 14.78 9.21 0.99
C ASP A 215 13.25 8.96 0.96
N GLN A 216 12.79 7.88 1.59
CA GLN A 216 11.36 7.59 1.71
C GLN A 216 10.70 8.63 2.62
N SER A 217 9.60 9.18 2.14
CA SER A 217 8.82 10.19 2.86
C SER A 217 7.56 9.57 3.48
N PHE A 218 7.25 9.94 4.72
CA PHE A 218 5.96 9.67 5.37
C PHE A 218 5.21 10.99 5.52
N TYR A 219 3.97 11.07 5.08
CA TYR A 219 3.18 12.32 5.11
C TYR A 219 1.91 12.16 5.94
N LEU A 220 1.71 13.10 6.87
CA LEU A 220 0.48 13.21 7.66
C LEU A 220 -0.38 14.33 7.07
N LYS A 221 -1.48 13.95 6.42
CA LYS A 221 -2.31 14.89 5.67
C LYS A 221 -3.29 15.69 6.54
N ASP A 222 -3.63 15.19 7.72
CA ASP A 222 -4.62 15.79 8.62
C ASP A 222 -4.33 15.51 10.09
N GLU A 223 -5.08 16.21 10.96
CA GLU A 223 -4.98 16.21 12.42
C GLU A 223 -5.22 14.84 13.07
N LEU A 224 -5.94 13.94 12.39
CA LEU A 224 -6.25 12.62 12.93
C LEU A 224 -5.19 11.57 12.58
N SER A 225 -4.27 11.91 11.68
CA SER A 225 -3.27 10.99 11.16
C SER A 225 -2.12 10.79 12.16
N SER A 226 -1.42 9.66 12.05
CA SER A 226 -0.30 9.38 12.96
C SER A 226 0.77 8.48 12.35
N VAL A 227 2.00 8.61 12.87
CA VAL A 227 3.06 7.60 12.73
C VAL A 227 3.31 6.99 14.10
N VAL A 228 3.30 5.66 14.18
CA VAL A 228 3.63 4.93 15.41
C VAL A 228 4.70 3.90 15.10
N ILE A 229 5.76 3.84 15.91
CA ILE A 229 6.86 2.89 15.74
C ILE A 229 6.87 1.89 16.90
N TYR A 230 6.99 0.59 16.60
CA TYR A 230 7.25 -0.40 17.64
C TYR A 230 8.65 -0.18 18.22
N GLY A 231 8.77 0.13 19.52
CA GLY A 231 10.04 0.52 20.13
C GLY A 231 11.00 -0.62 20.45
N SER A 232 11.37 -1.46 19.47
CA SER A 232 12.41 -2.50 19.64
C SER A 232 13.79 -2.13 19.08
N LYS A 233 13.85 -1.17 18.16
CA LYS A 233 15.10 -0.69 17.54
C LYS A 233 14.95 0.78 17.18
N SER A 234 16.02 1.56 17.35
CA SER A 234 16.07 2.95 16.88
C SER A 234 15.97 3.03 15.36
N LEU A 235 15.16 3.97 14.89
CA LEU A 235 14.98 4.28 13.49
C LEU A 235 15.03 5.80 13.30
N THR A 236 15.46 6.23 12.12
CA THR A 236 15.33 7.62 11.65
C THR A 236 14.46 7.60 10.40
N ILE A 237 13.40 8.41 10.37
CA ILE A 237 12.49 8.52 9.22
C ILE A 237 12.14 9.99 8.94
N ASN A 238 11.88 10.32 7.68
CA ASN A 238 11.35 11.63 7.31
C ASN A 238 9.84 11.67 7.46
N VAL A 239 9.35 12.66 8.19
CA VAL A 239 7.92 12.89 8.35
C VAL A 239 7.56 14.31 7.97
N TYR A 240 6.66 14.44 7.01
CA TYR A 240 6.14 15.70 6.53
C TYR A 240 4.70 15.90 7.02
N GLY A 241 4.30 17.17 7.15
CA GLY A 241 2.95 17.53 7.58
C GLY A 241 2.71 17.38 9.08
N PHE A 242 3.74 17.17 9.91
CA PHE A 242 3.57 17.09 11.36
C PHE A 242 3.12 18.44 11.94
N GLY A 243 2.01 18.45 12.69
CA GLY A 243 1.34 19.66 13.19
C GLY A 243 -0.16 19.53 13.13
N ASN A 244 -0.87 20.55 13.62
CA ASN A 244 -2.33 20.53 13.77
C ASN A 244 -2.81 19.26 14.49
N GLU A 245 -2.27 18.93 15.66
CA GLU A 245 -2.73 17.81 16.50
C GLU A 245 -2.43 16.37 16.03
N ASN A 246 -1.84 16.20 14.85
CA ASN A 246 -1.41 14.87 14.41
C ASN A 246 -0.22 14.37 15.26
N LYS A 247 -0.02 13.05 15.27
CA LYS A 247 0.78 12.40 16.33
C LYS A 247 1.95 11.59 15.78
N LEU A 248 3.10 11.77 16.39
CA LEU A 248 4.27 10.92 16.21
C LEU A 248 4.54 10.19 17.51
N GLY A 249 4.73 8.88 17.44
CA GLY A 249 4.84 8.10 18.66
C GLY A 249 5.53 6.77 18.52
N ILE A 250 5.58 6.09 19.67
CA ILE A 250 6.02 4.71 19.79
C ILE A 250 4.92 3.89 20.47
N THR A 251 5.00 2.56 20.43
CA THR A 251 3.98 1.72 21.11
C THR A 251 4.12 1.67 22.62
N GLN A 252 5.24 2.14 23.18
CA GLN A 252 5.51 2.17 24.62
C GLN A 252 5.41 3.58 25.21
N THR A 253 5.28 3.70 26.54
CA THR A 253 5.29 4.99 27.22
C THR A 253 6.62 5.71 27.02
N LEU A 254 6.57 7.02 26.76
CA LEU A 254 7.76 7.86 26.72
C LEU A 254 8.31 8.09 28.12
N VAL A 255 9.61 7.85 28.30
CA VAL A 255 10.27 7.89 29.61
C VAL A 255 11.37 8.95 29.62
N GLY A 256 11.35 9.79 30.67
CA GLY A 256 12.24 10.93 30.84
C GLY A 256 13.32 10.72 31.91
N THR A 257 13.99 9.56 31.94
CA THR A 257 14.97 9.22 32.99
C THR A 257 16.41 9.58 32.60
N THR A 258 16.96 8.91 31.58
CA THR A 258 18.33 9.19 31.08
C THR A 258 18.35 10.35 30.08
N TYR A 259 17.33 10.41 29.23
CA TYR A 259 17.09 11.49 28.29
C TYR A 259 15.68 12.04 28.52
N PRO A 260 15.37 13.28 28.10
CA PRO A 260 14.00 13.77 28.08
C PRO A 260 13.07 12.84 27.27
N LYS A 261 11.77 12.85 27.62
CA LYS A 261 10.74 12.06 26.92
C LYS A 261 10.74 12.33 25.42
N PHE A 262 10.95 13.60 25.06
CA PHE A 262 11.21 14.04 23.71
C PHE A 262 12.19 15.21 23.70
N VAL A 263 12.86 15.42 22.57
CA VAL A 263 13.71 16.59 22.30
C VAL A 263 13.46 17.00 20.85
N TYR A 264 13.22 18.30 20.62
CA TYR A 264 13.26 18.88 19.29
C TYR A 264 14.58 19.64 19.11
N ASP A 265 15.32 19.32 18.04
CA ASP A 265 16.50 20.05 17.61
C ASP A 265 16.08 21.02 16.50
N GLU A 266 16.03 22.31 16.84
CA GLU A 266 15.62 23.39 15.94
C GLU A 266 16.58 23.59 14.75
N VAL A 267 17.85 23.21 14.90
CA VAL A 267 18.88 23.39 13.86
C VAL A 267 18.83 22.23 12.87
N ALA A 268 18.74 21.01 13.38
CA ALA A 268 18.66 19.81 12.55
C ALA A 268 17.25 19.55 11.99
N GLY A 269 16.21 20.13 12.61
CA GLY A 269 14.83 19.87 12.28
C GLY A 269 14.38 18.46 12.66
N THR A 270 14.88 17.93 13.78
CA THR A 270 14.60 16.56 14.23
C THR A 270 13.91 16.50 15.58
N LEU A 271 12.82 15.73 15.65
CA LEU A 271 12.16 15.35 16.88
C LEU A 271 12.60 13.95 17.29
N ILE A 272 13.13 13.80 18.50
CA ILE A 272 13.59 12.52 19.04
C ILE A 272 12.70 12.11 20.20
N LEU A 273 12.11 10.92 20.13
CA LEU A 273 11.29 10.33 21.20
C LEU A 273 12.07 9.24 21.95
N THR A 274 11.96 9.23 23.28
CA THR A 274 12.68 8.30 24.17
C THR A 274 11.71 7.30 24.81
N GLY A 275 11.86 6.02 24.50
CA GLY A 275 11.11 4.94 25.14
C GLY A 275 11.69 4.49 26.49
N PRO A 276 11.16 3.41 27.09
CA PRO A 276 11.62 2.91 28.39
C PRO A 276 13.07 2.41 28.38
N ALA A 277 13.50 1.83 27.27
CA ALA A 277 14.90 1.49 27.04
C ALA A 277 15.61 2.73 26.47
N ALA A 278 16.50 3.35 27.24
CA ALA A 278 17.23 4.56 26.83
C ALA A 278 18.09 4.36 25.56
N THR A 279 18.36 3.11 25.16
CA THR A 279 19.05 2.74 23.92
C THR A 279 18.14 2.72 22.69
N VAL A 280 16.82 2.80 22.87
CA VAL A 280 15.83 2.81 21.78
C VAL A 280 15.16 4.18 21.74
N ARG A 281 15.73 5.06 20.91
CA ARG A 281 15.22 6.40 20.60
C ARG A 281 14.79 6.47 19.14
N GLN A 282 13.61 7.01 18.89
CA GLN A 282 13.09 7.17 17.53
C GLN A 282 13.31 8.60 17.08
N THR A 283 13.88 8.78 15.89
CA THR A 283 14.18 10.10 15.33
C THR A 283 13.25 10.34 14.15
N PHE A 284 12.54 11.46 14.20
CA PHE A 284 11.68 11.94 13.13
C PHE A 284 12.30 13.21 12.58
N ILE A 285 12.67 13.21 11.30
CA ILE A 285 13.08 14.43 10.59
C ILE A 285 11.78 15.13 10.19
N ILE A 286 11.44 16.19 10.91
CA ILE A 286 10.19 16.96 10.73
C ILE A 286 10.44 18.36 10.14
N GLY A 287 11.71 18.74 9.99
CA GLY A 287 12.16 20.04 9.53
C GLY A 287 12.16 21.11 10.62
N THR A 288 12.53 22.32 10.23
CA THR A 288 12.77 23.46 11.12
C THR A 288 11.51 24.31 11.35
N GLY A 289 11.57 25.25 12.28
CA GLY A 289 10.55 26.30 12.45
C GLY A 289 9.41 25.96 13.43
N TYR A 290 9.49 24.84 14.13
CA TYR A 290 8.52 24.52 15.19
C TYR A 290 8.86 25.30 16.47
N ASP A 291 7.82 25.81 17.13
CA ASP A 291 7.91 26.41 18.47
C ASP A 291 7.96 25.31 19.56
N PRO A 292 9.05 25.17 20.34
CA PRO A 292 9.16 24.16 21.39
C PRO A 292 8.04 24.17 22.43
N GLU A 293 7.38 25.31 22.67
CA GLU A 293 6.31 25.43 23.67
C GLU A 293 4.99 24.78 23.25
N LEU A 294 4.83 24.47 21.95
CA LEU A 294 3.61 23.89 21.39
C LEU A 294 3.67 22.36 21.25
N PHE A 295 4.74 21.72 21.72
CA PHE A 295 4.83 20.25 21.79
C PHE A 295 4.25 19.72 23.10
N GLU A 296 3.42 18.68 23.01
CA GLU A 296 2.85 18.01 24.18
C GLU A 296 3.01 16.49 24.09
N VAL A 297 3.31 15.83 25.21
CA VAL A 297 3.25 14.38 25.33
C VAL A 297 1.81 13.95 25.59
N VAL A 298 1.25 13.14 24.70
CA VAL A 298 -0.15 12.72 24.72
C VAL A 298 -0.32 11.21 24.67
N ASP A 299 -1.52 10.76 25.02
CA ASP A 299 -1.97 9.40 24.73
C ASP A 299 -2.29 9.27 23.24
N ASN A 300 -1.82 8.18 22.63
CA ASN A 300 -2.21 7.80 21.28
C ASN A 300 -2.46 6.29 21.25
N ALA A 301 -3.72 5.92 21.06
CA ALA A 301 -4.14 4.52 20.93
C ALA A 301 -4.89 4.32 19.61
N PRO A 302 -4.19 4.33 18.45
CA PRO A 302 -4.86 4.12 17.18
C PRO A 302 -5.52 2.75 17.10
N LEU A 303 -6.69 2.69 16.46
CA LEU A 303 -7.41 1.43 16.27
C LEU A 303 -6.53 0.39 15.55
N GLY A 304 -6.45 -0.81 16.13
CA GLY A 304 -5.61 -1.90 15.63
C GLY A 304 -4.13 -1.84 16.05
N VAL A 305 -3.68 -0.79 16.74
CA VAL A 305 -2.29 -0.64 17.20
C VAL A 305 -2.24 -0.62 18.73
N SER A 306 -1.80 -1.73 19.34
CA SER A 306 -1.61 -1.81 20.79
C SER A 306 -0.55 -0.81 21.25
N SER A 307 -0.96 0.16 22.07
CA SER A 307 -0.13 1.28 22.51
C SER A 307 -0.32 1.54 24.00
N ALA A 308 0.77 1.84 24.70
CA ALA A 308 0.73 2.31 26.08
C ALA A 308 0.26 3.78 26.16
N LYS A 309 -0.01 4.26 27.37
CA LYS A 309 -0.28 5.70 27.61
C LYS A 309 0.97 6.55 27.49
N LEU A 310 0.80 7.85 27.22
CA LEU A 310 1.83 8.87 27.11
C LEU A 310 2.96 8.45 26.17
N ASN A 311 2.57 7.92 25.01
CA ASN A 311 3.44 7.22 24.07
C ASN A 311 3.74 8.04 22.80
N SER A 312 3.14 9.22 22.66
CA SER A 312 3.27 10.07 21.49
C SER A 312 3.51 11.52 21.86
N VAL A 313 3.96 12.28 20.88
CA VAL A 313 4.03 13.73 20.90
C VAL A 313 3.09 14.28 19.82
N THR A 314 2.38 15.34 20.19
CA THR A 314 1.57 16.18 19.28
C THR A 314 2.21 17.56 19.18
N TYR A 315 1.86 18.29 18.13
CA TYR A 315 2.18 19.71 17.99
C TYR A 315 0.89 20.50 17.73
N HIS A 316 0.58 21.43 18.62
CA HIS A 316 -0.68 22.19 18.60
C HIS A 316 -0.71 23.31 17.55
N GLY A 317 0.46 23.76 17.09
CA GLY A 317 0.57 24.78 16.05
C GLY A 317 0.31 24.23 14.64
N PRO A 318 0.15 25.12 13.65
CA PRO A 318 0.13 24.71 12.25
C PRO A 318 1.49 24.15 11.84
N VAL A 319 1.51 23.31 10.80
CA VAL A 319 2.77 22.89 10.16
C VAL A 319 3.56 24.14 9.78
N PRO A 320 4.80 24.32 10.27
CA PRO A 320 5.62 25.48 9.91
C PRO A 320 5.81 25.57 8.40
N ASN A 321 5.84 26.80 7.86
CA ASN A 321 6.18 27.00 6.44
C ASN A 321 7.65 26.57 6.24
N GLN A 322 7.85 25.52 5.46
CA GLN A 322 9.15 24.99 5.06
C GLN A 322 9.34 25.15 3.56
#